data_AF-A0A537QRF4-F1
#
_entry.id   AF-A0A537QRF4-F1
#
_cell.length_a   1.000
_cell.length_b   1.000
_cell.length_c   1.000
_cell.angle_alpha   90.00
_cell.angle_beta   90.00
_cell.angle_gamma   90.00
#
_symmetry.space_group_name_H-M   'P 1'
#
loop_
_entity.id
_entity.type
_entity.pdbx_description
1 polymer ?
#
loop_
_entity_poly.entity_id
_entity_poly.type
_entity_poly.pdbx_seq_one_letter_code
_entity_poly.pdbx_strand_id
1 'polypeptide(L)'
;MPPIRRLIAILAADVAGYSRLMGADEEGTHARLKVHLAQLIEPKIKEHRGHTVKNTGDGLLAEFPSVVDAVRCAVEIQRGMAERNAETPEDKRITFRIGVNLGDVIVEEHDIFGDGVNVAARLEGLAEPGGICISRVVRDQIRDKLPYPFEDKGEQSVKNIVRSVQVYALRPEAVAELPVSGAPIVGSRRRGVLACGIGAIVAAVVVAITAWWLWPMTRSSPTATPAGAAATQIGQPLTAPRLSIVVLPFVNLSNDADQQFFADGITEDLTTDLSRVPHMLVISRNTAFTYRNKPIDAKQIGRELGVRYVLEGSVRRSGNQVRVNAQLIDATTDAHLWAERFDSDTGDLFALQNDITRRIARALNITLVAAEAARPSERPDALDYILRGRAAELNPPGTAVSTKAIGAFEAALTIDPSSSEARIRLAGELIGRVLNGTSTSSKADTDRAEALIGEALAAWPRSPMAHFVKAQILSQGLIEETIPLEEKAIHLSPRDPLIGIWYSRIGVVHLLQSRIDEAVNWLEKACIATPAVPFHHIALAAALGLKGERERAAAELVEARRLRGPGSYVSIAQIANGYFGVPKIRALYEATYFAGLRKAGVPEE
;
A
#
# COMPACT_ATOMS: atom_id res chain seq x y z
N MET A 1 0.44 -4.40 -29.42
CA MET A 1 0.63 -5.86 -29.49
C MET A 1 0.08 -6.48 -28.20
N PRO A 2 -0.50 -7.70 -28.20
CA PRO A 2 -0.91 -8.34 -26.96
C PRO A 2 0.30 -8.53 -26.02
N PRO A 3 0.13 -8.36 -24.70
CA PRO A 3 1.22 -8.51 -23.74
C PRO A 3 1.79 -9.93 -23.82
N ILE A 4 3.12 -10.03 -24.00
CA ILE A 4 3.80 -11.31 -24.15
C ILE A 4 3.97 -11.91 -22.76
N ARG A 5 3.23 -12.99 -22.50
CA ARG A 5 3.41 -13.80 -21.30
C ARG A 5 4.51 -14.81 -21.51
N ARG A 6 5.42 -14.91 -20.54
CA ARG A 6 6.52 -15.88 -20.55
C ARG A 6 6.67 -16.48 -19.16
N LEU A 7 6.78 -17.79 -19.11
CA LEU A 7 7.25 -18.51 -17.93
C LEU A 7 8.77 -18.32 -17.84
N ILE A 8 9.24 -17.56 -16.87
CA ILE A 8 10.66 -17.23 -16.69
C ILE A 8 11.12 -17.45 -15.25
N ALA A 9 12.43 -17.64 -15.08
CA ALA A 9 13.06 -17.58 -13.78
C ALA A 9 13.37 -16.12 -13.43
N ILE A 10 13.04 -15.73 -12.21
CA ILE A 10 13.10 -14.35 -11.72
C ILE A 10 14.04 -14.33 -10.54
N LEU A 11 15.04 -13.47 -10.59
CA LEU A 11 15.99 -13.19 -9.51
C LEU A 11 15.71 -11.78 -9.00
N ALA A 12 15.32 -11.69 -7.73
CA ALA A 12 15.24 -10.43 -7.00
C ALA A 12 16.39 -10.36 -6.00
N ALA A 13 17.06 -9.22 -5.91
CA ALA A 13 18.12 -8.99 -4.95
C ALA A 13 18.01 -7.61 -4.31
N ASP A 14 18.37 -7.48 -3.04
CA ASP A 14 18.48 -6.19 -2.35
C ASP A 14 19.75 -6.10 -1.49
N VAL A 15 20.13 -4.88 -1.09
CA VAL A 15 21.26 -4.65 -0.19
C VAL A 15 20.80 -4.70 1.27
N ALA A 16 21.31 -5.66 2.03
CA ALA A 16 21.02 -5.79 3.45
C ALA A 16 21.55 -4.58 4.25
N GLY A 17 20.65 -3.91 4.97
CA GLY A 17 21.02 -2.76 5.80
C GLY A 17 21.38 -1.49 5.01
N TYR A 18 20.90 -1.36 3.76
CA TYR A 18 21.19 -0.22 2.89
C TYR A 18 20.99 1.15 3.57
N SER A 19 19.88 1.37 4.29
CA SER A 19 19.61 2.64 4.98
C SER A 19 20.68 2.99 6.03
N ARG A 20 21.26 2.00 6.71
CA ARG A 20 22.35 2.21 7.67
C ARG A 20 23.64 2.63 6.96
N LEU A 21 23.96 1.98 5.84
CA LEU A 21 25.14 2.30 5.03
C LEU A 21 25.03 3.71 4.41
N MET A 22 23.86 4.05 3.87
CA MET A 22 23.57 5.38 3.33
C MET A 22 23.62 6.48 4.40
N GLY A 23 23.11 6.21 5.61
CA GLY A 23 23.18 7.17 6.72
C GLY A 23 24.60 7.42 7.25
N ALA A 24 25.51 6.47 7.05
CA ALA A 24 26.90 6.60 7.50
C ALA A 24 27.82 7.23 6.42
N ASP A 25 27.59 6.91 5.15
CA ASP A 25 28.42 7.33 4.01
C ASP A 25 27.59 7.24 2.72
N GLU A 26 26.80 8.28 2.43
CA GLU A 26 25.87 8.31 1.29
C GLU A 26 26.61 8.18 -0.05
N GLU A 27 27.57 9.08 -0.32
CA GLU A 27 28.32 9.11 -1.58
C GLU A 27 29.18 7.85 -1.76
N GLY A 28 29.89 7.42 -0.72
CA GLY A 28 30.77 6.26 -0.80
C GLY A 28 30.01 4.94 -0.92
N THR A 29 28.86 4.80 -0.25
CA THR A 29 28.00 3.60 -0.38
C THR A 29 27.43 3.50 -1.78
N HIS A 30 26.91 4.61 -2.33
CA HIS A 30 26.38 4.64 -3.69
C HIS A 30 27.47 4.32 -4.72
N ALA A 31 28.67 4.89 -4.58
CA ALA A 31 29.80 4.62 -5.47
C ALA A 31 30.24 3.15 -5.43
N ARG A 32 30.36 2.55 -4.24
CA ARG A 32 30.70 1.12 -4.08
C ARG A 32 29.63 0.22 -4.71
N LEU A 33 28.35 0.49 -4.45
CA LEU A 33 27.25 -0.28 -5.01
C LEU A 33 27.26 -0.24 -6.55
N LYS A 34 27.48 0.93 -7.14
CA LYS A 34 27.60 1.09 -8.60
C LYS A 34 28.75 0.27 -9.18
N VAL A 35 29.89 0.19 -8.48
CA VAL A 35 31.04 -0.64 -8.87
C VAL A 35 30.70 -2.14 -8.81
N HIS A 36 30.04 -2.61 -7.75
CA HIS A 36 29.61 -4.01 -7.64
C HIS A 36 28.61 -4.39 -8.73
N LEU A 37 27.65 -3.50 -9.03
CA LEU A 37 26.67 -3.71 -10.09
C LEU A 37 27.35 -3.87 -11.46
N ALA A 38 28.23 -2.94 -11.83
CA ALA A 38 28.89 -2.93 -13.14
C ALA A 38 29.97 -4.02 -13.31
N GLN A 39 30.72 -4.35 -12.27
CA GLN A 39 31.89 -5.23 -12.38
C GLN A 39 31.64 -6.69 -11.97
N LEU A 40 30.55 -6.98 -11.25
CA LEU A 40 30.24 -8.34 -10.81
C LEU A 40 28.85 -8.76 -11.27
N ILE A 41 27.83 -8.00 -10.90
CA ILE A 41 26.44 -8.43 -11.05
C ILE A 41 26.01 -8.47 -12.52
N GLU A 42 26.16 -7.37 -13.26
CA GLU A 42 25.79 -7.30 -14.68
C GLU A 42 26.57 -8.31 -15.55
N PRO A 43 27.91 -8.47 -15.40
CA PRO A 43 28.65 -9.52 -16.09
C PRO A 43 28.14 -10.93 -15.79
N LYS A 44 27.81 -11.23 -14.52
CA LYS A 44 27.32 -12.55 -14.11
C LYS A 44 25.93 -12.84 -14.63
N ILE A 45 25.03 -11.88 -14.59
CA ILE A 45 23.70 -12.00 -15.20
C ILE A 45 23.83 -12.33 -16.68
N LYS A 46 24.69 -11.60 -17.40
CA LYS A 46 24.92 -11.81 -18.84
C LYS A 46 25.58 -13.15 -19.16
N GLU A 47 26.57 -13.58 -18.36
CA GLU A 47 27.24 -14.88 -18.48
C GLU A 47 26.25 -16.04 -18.39
N HIS A 48 25.27 -15.92 -17.48
CA HIS A 48 24.19 -16.88 -17.28
C HIS A 48 22.96 -16.60 -18.13
N ARG A 49 23.09 -15.84 -19.23
CA ARG A 49 22.02 -15.57 -20.21
C ARG A 49 20.77 -14.89 -19.62
N GLY A 50 20.93 -14.21 -18.49
CA GLY A 50 19.90 -13.38 -17.91
C GLY A 50 19.88 -11.98 -18.49
N HIS A 51 18.78 -11.26 -18.24
CA HIS A 51 18.62 -9.87 -18.59
C HIS A 51 18.21 -9.08 -17.34
N THR A 52 18.91 -7.98 -17.06
CA THR A 52 18.52 -7.06 -15.99
C THR A 52 17.30 -6.28 -16.45
N VAL A 53 16.21 -6.41 -15.69
CA VAL A 53 14.94 -5.74 -16.01
C VAL A 53 14.91 -4.35 -15.40
N LYS A 54 15.25 -4.25 -14.11
CA LYS A 54 15.18 -2.98 -13.37
C LYS A 54 16.21 -2.92 -12.26
N ASN A 55 16.72 -1.72 -12.02
CA ASN A 55 17.58 -1.38 -10.89
C ASN A 55 16.91 -0.25 -10.10
N THR A 56 16.46 -0.55 -8.88
CA THR A 56 15.78 0.37 -7.99
C THR A 56 16.67 0.69 -6.81
N GLY A 57 17.72 1.49 -7.01
CA GLY A 57 18.56 2.04 -5.94
C GLY A 57 19.33 0.98 -5.12
N ASP A 58 18.64 0.35 -4.18
CA ASP A 58 19.12 -0.74 -3.32
C ASP A 58 18.65 -2.13 -3.75
N GLY A 59 17.76 -2.22 -4.74
CA GLY A 59 17.21 -3.47 -5.28
C GLY A 59 17.49 -3.70 -6.76
N LEU A 60 17.52 -4.97 -7.17
CA LEU A 60 17.78 -5.44 -8.52
C LEU A 60 16.78 -6.54 -8.90
N LEU A 61 16.25 -6.46 -10.13
CA LEU A 61 15.41 -7.49 -10.70
C LEU A 61 15.97 -7.97 -12.04
N ALA A 62 16.14 -9.28 -12.19
CA ALA A 62 16.64 -9.91 -13.41
C ALA A 62 15.78 -11.11 -13.84
N GLU A 63 15.60 -11.27 -15.15
CA GLU A 63 14.95 -12.42 -15.77
C GLU A 63 15.96 -13.39 -16.37
N PHE A 64 15.63 -14.68 -16.32
CA PHE A 64 16.43 -15.75 -16.90
C PHE A 64 15.51 -16.72 -17.65
N PRO A 65 15.93 -17.22 -18.83
CA PRO A 65 15.21 -18.26 -19.55
C PRO A 65 15.33 -19.64 -18.89
N SER A 66 16.24 -19.81 -17.91
CA SER A 66 16.55 -21.07 -17.24
C SER A 66 16.65 -20.88 -15.73
N VAL A 67 15.91 -21.70 -14.98
CA VAL A 67 15.99 -21.74 -13.50
C VAL A 67 17.38 -22.16 -13.02
N VAL A 68 18.03 -23.05 -13.76
CA VAL A 68 19.39 -23.51 -13.42
C VAL A 68 20.39 -22.36 -13.53
N ASP A 69 20.24 -21.52 -14.55
CA ASP A 69 21.12 -20.39 -14.81
C ASP A 69 20.89 -19.29 -13.76
N ALA A 70 19.62 -19.02 -13.41
CA ALA A 70 19.27 -18.07 -12.36
C ALA A 70 19.90 -18.44 -11.01
N VAL A 71 19.85 -19.72 -10.62
CA VAL A 71 20.40 -20.19 -9.35
C VAL A 71 21.94 -20.21 -9.37
N ARG A 72 22.57 -20.62 -10.48
CA ARG A 72 24.03 -20.52 -10.63
C ARG A 72 24.51 -19.07 -10.55
N CYS A 73 23.83 -18.16 -11.23
CA CYS A 73 24.11 -16.74 -11.18
C CYS A 73 24.00 -16.20 -9.76
N ALA A 74 22.93 -16.52 -9.04
CA ALA A 74 22.73 -16.10 -7.64
C ALA A 74 23.88 -16.57 -6.73
N VAL A 75 24.32 -17.84 -6.87
CA VAL A 75 25.44 -18.39 -6.10
C VAL A 75 26.75 -17.70 -6.44
N GLU A 76 27.04 -17.47 -7.71
CA GLU A 76 28.27 -16.80 -8.14
C GLU A 76 28.31 -15.32 -7.74
N ILE A 77 27.16 -14.62 -7.75
CA ILE A 77 27.04 -13.25 -7.23
C ILE A 77 27.36 -13.23 -5.73
N GLN A 78 26.71 -14.09 -4.94
CA GLN A 78 26.92 -14.11 -3.49
C GLN A 78 28.37 -14.44 -3.14
N ARG A 79 28.98 -15.40 -3.84
CA ARG A 79 30.38 -15.75 -3.63
C ARG A 79 31.33 -14.62 -4.05
N GLY A 80 31.11 -14.00 -5.21
CA GLY A 80 31.93 -12.88 -5.65
C GLY A 80 31.82 -11.68 -4.71
N MET A 81 30.67 -11.48 -4.09
CA MET A 81 30.49 -10.47 -3.04
C MET A 81 31.18 -10.85 -1.74
N ALA A 82 31.16 -12.13 -1.34
CA ALA A 82 31.93 -12.61 -0.18
C ALA A 82 33.43 -12.38 -0.37
N GLU A 83 33.98 -12.69 -1.56
CA GLU A 83 35.38 -12.47 -1.91
C GLU A 83 35.74 -10.96 -1.85
N ARG A 84 34.90 -10.07 -2.41
CA ARG A 84 35.12 -8.61 -2.35
C ARG A 84 34.99 -8.03 -0.94
N ASN A 85 34.12 -8.60 -0.12
CA ASN A 85 33.90 -8.16 1.26
C ASN A 85 34.99 -8.66 2.22
N ALA A 86 35.79 -9.66 1.85
CA ALA A 86 36.82 -10.26 2.71
C ALA A 86 37.86 -9.22 3.19
N GLU A 87 38.27 -8.32 2.30
CA GLU A 87 39.25 -7.25 2.60
C GLU A 87 38.58 -5.91 2.97
N THR A 88 37.24 -5.86 3.01
CA THR A 88 36.48 -4.65 3.33
C THR A 88 36.11 -4.61 4.82
N PRO A 89 36.29 -3.47 5.51
CA PRO A 89 35.82 -3.27 6.89
C PRO A 89 34.32 -3.56 7.03
N GLU A 90 33.92 -4.18 8.14
CA GLU A 90 32.54 -4.68 8.35
C GLU A 90 31.47 -3.59 8.21
N ASP A 91 31.77 -2.38 8.66
CA ASP A 91 30.91 -1.21 8.58
C ASP A 91 30.64 -0.73 7.14
N LYS A 92 31.49 -1.13 6.18
CA LYS A 92 31.43 -0.74 4.76
C LYS A 92 31.06 -1.89 3.81
N ARG A 93 30.90 -3.12 4.31
CA ARG A 93 30.53 -4.29 3.51
C ARG A 93 29.14 -4.13 2.90
N ILE A 94 29.02 -4.46 1.61
CA ILE A 94 27.74 -4.53 0.91
C ILE A 94 27.38 -6.00 0.77
N THR A 95 26.34 -6.44 1.45
CA THR A 95 25.86 -7.83 1.36
C THR A 95 24.47 -7.84 0.72
N PHE A 96 24.27 -8.76 -0.22
CA PHE A 96 22.98 -8.89 -0.88
C PHE A 96 22.14 -9.98 -0.23
N ARG A 97 20.82 -9.82 -0.29
CA ARG A 97 19.86 -10.92 -0.12
C ARG A 97 19.31 -11.27 -1.47
N ILE A 98 19.17 -12.55 -1.79
CA ILE A 98 18.68 -12.98 -3.11
C ILE A 98 17.51 -13.94 -2.97
N GLY A 99 16.46 -13.69 -3.76
CA GLY A 99 15.29 -14.54 -3.92
C GLY A 99 15.15 -15.02 -5.38
N VAL A 100 14.94 -16.32 -5.58
CA VAL A 100 14.72 -16.88 -6.93
C VAL A 100 13.39 -17.63 -7.01
N ASN A 101 12.57 -17.28 -8.01
CA ASN A 101 11.31 -17.95 -8.28
C ASN A 101 11.14 -18.26 -9.77
N LEU A 102 10.30 -19.24 -10.10
CA LEU A 102 9.81 -19.50 -11.45
C LEU A 102 8.33 -19.13 -11.50
N GLY A 103 7.93 -18.28 -12.43
CA GLY A 103 6.54 -17.87 -12.56
C GLY A 103 6.19 -17.33 -13.94
N ASP A 104 4.90 -17.36 -14.26
CA ASP A 104 4.36 -16.67 -15.44
C ASP A 104 4.42 -15.17 -15.18
N VAL A 105 5.07 -14.43 -16.07
CA VAL A 105 5.15 -12.98 -16.02
C VAL A 105 4.71 -12.38 -17.34
N ILE A 106 4.23 -11.16 -17.26
CA ILE A 106 4.01 -10.29 -18.41
C ILE A 106 5.31 -9.52 -18.62
N VAL A 107 5.88 -9.63 -19.82
CA VAL A 107 7.10 -8.92 -20.20
C VAL A 107 6.74 -7.70 -21.01
N GLU A 108 7.18 -6.53 -20.52
CA GLU A 108 7.13 -5.26 -21.22
C GLU A 108 8.56 -4.82 -21.60
N GLU A 109 8.71 -3.75 -22.38
CA GLU A 109 10.00 -3.35 -22.98
C GLU A 109 11.12 -3.10 -21.94
N HIS A 110 10.77 -2.71 -20.71
CA HIS A 110 11.72 -2.41 -19.63
C HIS A 110 11.25 -2.86 -18.23
N ASP A 111 10.21 -3.71 -18.13
CA ASP A 111 9.72 -4.19 -16.82
C ASP A 111 9.08 -5.59 -16.94
N ILE A 112 9.00 -6.30 -15.81
CA ILE A 112 8.33 -7.61 -15.69
C ILE A 112 7.31 -7.58 -14.56
N PHE A 113 6.10 -8.08 -14.84
CA PHE A 113 4.99 -8.02 -13.88
C PHE A 113 4.34 -9.39 -13.68
N GLY A 114 3.92 -9.69 -12.46
CA GLY A 114 3.14 -10.88 -12.14
C GLY A 114 3.43 -11.44 -10.76
N ASP A 115 2.61 -12.39 -10.33
CA ASP A 115 2.76 -13.07 -9.03
C ASP A 115 4.16 -13.71 -8.88
N GLY A 116 4.75 -14.15 -9.98
CA GLY A 116 6.11 -14.69 -10.00
C GLY A 116 7.16 -13.72 -9.45
N VAL A 117 7.02 -12.43 -9.76
CA VAL A 117 7.93 -11.34 -9.34
C VAL A 117 7.74 -11.04 -7.85
N ASN A 118 6.48 -10.96 -7.40
CA ASN A 118 6.14 -10.74 -5.99
C ASN A 118 6.67 -11.86 -5.09
N VAL A 119 6.60 -13.11 -5.54
CA VAL A 119 7.17 -14.25 -4.82
C VAL A 119 8.70 -14.18 -4.78
N ALA A 120 9.37 -13.80 -5.88
CA ALA A 120 10.83 -13.64 -5.91
C ALA A 120 11.31 -12.55 -4.92
N ALA A 121 10.68 -11.37 -4.95
CA ALA A 121 10.98 -10.28 -4.01
C ALA A 121 10.70 -10.68 -2.55
N ARG A 122 9.68 -11.51 -2.32
CA ARG A 122 9.41 -11.99 -0.96
C ARG A 122 10.43 -13.01 -0.47
N LEU A 123 10.90 -13.89 -1.34
CA LEU A 123 11.99 -14.82 -1.04
C LEU A 123 13.27 -14.07 -0.70
N GLU A 124 13.59 -13.00 -1.44
CA GLU A 124 14.71 -12.10 -1.14
C GLU A 124 14.59 -11.55 0.29
N GLY A 125 13.42 -11.02 0.68
CA GLY A 125 13.22 -10.49 2.02
C GLY A 125 13.33 -11.52 3.16
N LEU A 126 13.26 -12.82 2.85
CA LEU A 126 13.45 -13.93 3.80
C LEU A 126 14.89 -14.46 3.84
N ALA A 127 15.73 -14.11 2.87
CA ALA A 127 17.12 -14.54 2.85
C ALA A 127 17.95 -13.81 3.92
N GLU A 128 18.89 -14.52 4.52
CA GLU A 128 19.90 -13.93 5.40
C GLU A 128 20.88 -13.08 4.56
N PRO A 129 21.54 -12.06 5.12
CA PRO A 129 22.55 -11.28 4.37
C PRO A 129 23.66 -12.19 3.83
N GLY A 130 23.84 -12.23 2.51
CA GLY A 130 24.74 -13.17 1.82
C GLY A 130 24.11 -14.52 1.43
N GLY A 131 22.84 -14.74 1.78
CA GLY A 131 22.09 -15.97 1.54
C GLY A 131 21.19 -15.93 0.31
N ILE A 132 20.63 -17.10 -0.03
CA ILE A 132 19.74 -17.27 -1.19
C ILE A 132 18.49 -18.04 -0.76
N CYS A 133 17.30 -17.52 -1.06
CA CYS A 133 16.03 -18.21 -0.86
C CYS A 133 15.37 -18.55 -2.20
N ILE A 134 14.83 -19.77 -2.31
CA ILE A 134 14.17 -20.26 -3.52
C ILE A 134 12.79 -20.84 -3.20
N SER A 135 11.87 -20.77 -4.18
CA SER A 135 10.56 -21.45 -4.06
C SER A 135 10.68 -22.95 -4.27
N ARG A 136 9.67 -23.71 -3.83
CA ARG A 136 9.54 -25.15 -4.13
C ARG A 136 9.64 -25.48 -5.62
N VAL A 137 9.01 -24.68 -6.48
CA VAL A 137 9.04 -24.92 -7.93
C VAL A 137 10.48 -24.83 -8.46
N VAL A 138 11.26 -23.88 -7.96
CA VAL A 138 12.69 -23.77 -8.29
C VAL A 138 13.47 -24.96 -7.73
N ARG A 139 13.24 -25.32 -6.46
CA ARG A 139 13.90 -26.46 -5.80
C ARG A 139 13.69 -27.76 -6.57
N ASP A 140 12.46 -28.04 -6.98
CA ASP A 140 12.09 -29.25 -7.71
C ASP A 140 12.79 -29.33 -9.08
N GLN A 141 13.00 -28.19 -9.74
CA GLN A 141 13.68 -28.15 -11.05
C GLN A 141 15.20 -28.27 -10.99
N ILE A 142 15.83 -27.94 -9.85
CA ILE A 142 17.29 -27.97 -9.68
C ILE A 142 17.82 -29.15 -8.88
N ARG A 143 16.94 -29.89 -8.16
CA ARG A 143 17.32 -30.94 -7.20
C ARG A 143 18.36 -31.93 -7.73
N ASP A 144 18.22 -32.35 -8.98
CA ASP A 144 19.11 -33.34 -9.62
C ASP A 144 20.17 -32.70 -10.55
N LYS A 145 20.18 -31.37 -10.66
CA LYS A 145 21.00 -30.61 -11.63
C LYS A 145 22.09 -29.78 -10.97
N LEU A 146 21.89 -29.36 -9.73
CA LEU A 146 22.81 -28.50 -8.99
C LEU A 146 23.09 -29.10 -7.60
N PRO A 147 24.37 -29.32 -7.24
CA PRO A 147 24.76 -29.92 -5.96
C PRO A 147 24.77 -28.89 -4.81
N TYR A 148 23.77 -28.00 -4.75
CA TYR A 148 23.69 -26.96 -3.70
C TYR A 148 22.84 -27.42 -2.51
N PRO A 149 23.34 -27.31 -1.26
CA PRO A 149 22.67 -27.80 -0.06
C PRO A 149 21.60 -26.82 0.44
N PHE A 150 20.48 -26.71 -0.28
CA PHE A 150 19.33 -25.94 0.16
C PHE A 150 18.59 -26.62 1.32
N GLU A 151 18.44 -25.91 2.43
CA GLU A 151 17.66 -26.31 3.61
C GLU A 151 16.18 -25.96 3.45
N ASP A 152 15.29 -26.83 3.89
CA ASP A 152 13.85 -26.55 3.91
C ASP A 152 13.50 -25.63 5.10
N LYS A 153 12.88 -24.48 4.83
CA LYS A 153 12.42 -23.49 5.83
C LYS A 153 10.91 -23.55 6.07
N GLY A 154 10.21 -24.56 5.52
CA GLY A 154 8.79 -24.76 5.72
C GLY A 154 7.91 -23.87 4.84
N GLU A 155 6.60 -23.96 5.08
CA GLU A 155 5.61 -23.05 4.50
C GLU A 155 5.67 -21.69 5.19
N GLN A 156 5.93 -20.65 4.41
CA GLN A 156 5.93 -19.26 4.87
C GLN A 156 4.64 -18.59 4.40
N SER A 157 3.81 -18.19 5.37
CA SER A 157 2.65 -17.34 5.11
C SER A 157 3.07 -15.88 5.17
N VAL A 158 2.67 -15.10 4.17
CA VAL A 158 3.10 -13.71 3.98
C VAL A 158 1.90 -12.84 3.69
N LYS A 159 1.95 -11.56 4.11
CA LYS A 159 0.86 -10.60 3.90
C LYS A 159 0.47 -10.57 2.41
N ASN A 160 -0.82 -10.70 2.12
CA ASN A 160 -1.44 -10.52 0.79
C ASN A 160 -1.24 -11.62 -0.27
N ILE A 161 -0.89 -12.86 0.12
CA ILE A 161 -0.99 -14.03 -0.78
C ILE A 161 -1.81 -15.12 -0.09
N VAL A 162 -2.86 -15.61 -0.76
CA VAL A 162 -3.81 -16.60 -0.19
C VAL A 162 -3.17 -17.98 0.01
N ARG A 163 -2.06 -18.28 -0.69
CA ARG A 163 -1.35 -19.57 -0.61
C ARG A 163 0.03 -19.41 0.04
N SER A 164 0.30 -20.19 1.07
CA SER A 164 1.63 -20.33 1.67
C SER A 164 2.64 -20.78 0.62
N VAL A 165 3.86 -20.20 0.64
CA VAL A 165 4.95 -20.61 -0.25
C VAL A 165 5.95 -21.41 0.56
N GLN A 166 6.26 -22.63 0.12
CA GLN A 166 7.35 -23.40 0.71
C GLN A 166 8.70 -22.82 0.27
N VAL A 167 9.53 -22.47 1.24
CA VAL A 167 10.81 -21.79 1.01
C VAL A 167 11.97 -22.73 1.32
N TYR A 168 12.99 -22.70 0.46
CA TYR A 168 14.27 -23.35 0.72
C TYR A 168 15.39 -22.32 0.73
N ALA A 169 16.31 -22.41 1.69
CA ALA A 169 17.38 -21.43 1.89
C ALA A 169 18.76 -22.07 1.74
N LEU A 170 19.67 -21.34 1.10
CA LEU A 170 21.11 -21.61 1.10
C LEU A 170 21.77 -20.52 1.93
N ARG A 171 22.42 -20.92 3.02
CA ARG A 171 23.02 -20.00 3.98
C ARG A 171 24.34 -19.40 3.46
N PRO A 172 24.74 -18.20 3.91
CA PRO A 172 25.97 -17.55 3.47
C PRO A 172 27.22 -18.42 3.64
N GLU A 173 27.32 -19.17 4.74
CA GLU A 173 28.46 -20.06 5.02
C GLU A 173 28.52 -21.20 3.99
N ALA A 174 27.36 -21.78 3.68
CA ALA A 174 27.26 -22.82 2.67
C ALA A 174 27.55 -22.30 1.26
N VAL A 175 27.31 -21.02 0.96
CA VAL A 175 27.72 -20.40 -0.31
C VAL A 175 29.24 -20.25 -0.40
N ALA A 176 29.89 -19.84 0.69
CA ALA A 176 31.34 -19.64 0.75
C ALA A 176 32.13 -20.96 0.62
N GLU A 177 31.57 -22.08 1.07
CA GLU A 177 32.22 -23.41 1.04
C GLU A 177 32.08 -24.15 -0.31
N LEU A 178 31.36 -23.60 -1.30
CA LEU A 178 31.14 -24.29 -2.58
C LEU A 178 32.41 -24.32 -3.47
N PRO A 179 32.78 -25.49 -4.04
CA PRO A 179 33.96 -25.61 -4.87
C PRO A 179 33.86 -24.75 -6.14
N VAL A 180 34.96 -24.07 -6.49
CA VAL A 180 35.10 -23.35 -7.76
C VAL A 180 35.04 -24.38 -8.89
N SER A 181 34.03 -24.35 -9.76
CA SER A 181 34.09 -25.20 -10.94
C SER A 181 33.52 -24.55 -12.19
N GLY A 182 34.45 -23.98 -12.97
CA GLY A 182 34.40 -24.06 -14.42
C GLY A 182 34.90 -25.44 -14.86
N ALA A 183 34.01 -26.43 -14.88
CA ALA A 183 34.15 -27.64 -15.69
C ALA A 183 32.77 -28.29 -15.85
N PRO A 184 32.42 -28.84 -17.03
CA PRO A 184 31.14 -29.48 -17.24
C PRO A 184 31.09 -30.78 -16.44
N ILE A 185 30.04 -30.94 -15.63
CA ILE A 185 29.76 -32.20 -14.93
C ILE A 185 29.39 -33.23 -16.01
N VAL A 186 30.36 -34.10 -16.32
CA VAL A 186 30.20 -35.27 -17.16
C VAL A 186 29.08 -36.14 -16.59
N GLY A 187 28.03 -36.34 -17.39
CA GLY A 187 26.95 -37.28 -17.06
C GLY A 187 27.54 -38.66 -16.79
N SER A 188 27.19 -39.23 -15.64
CA SER A 188 27.60 -40.58 -15.24
C SER A 188 26.87 -41.63 -16.09
N ARG A 189 27.44 -41.88 -17.27
CA ARG A 189 27.14 -43.03 -18.11
C ARG A 189 27.71 -44.28 -17.42
N ARG A 190 26.91 -44.99 -16.62
CA ARG A 190 27.25 -46.40 -16.28
C ARG A 190 26.74 -47.32 -17.39
N ARG A 191 27.70 -47.81 -18.17
CA ARG A 191 27.58 -48.93 -19.12
C ARG A 191 27.14 -50.20 -18.38
N GLY A 192 26.34 -51.00 -19.07
CA GLY A 192 25.62 -52.13 -18.52
C GLY A 192 26.43 -53.39 -18.26
N VAL A 193 25.72 -54.34 -17.65
CA VAL A 193 25.95 -55.78 -17.72
C VAL A 193 24.66 -56.38 -18.27
N LEU A 194 24.75 -57.02 -19.44
CA LEU A 194 23.72 -57.90 -19.99
C LEU A 194 23.55 -59.12 -19.06
N ALA A 195 22.32 -59.55 -18.81
CA ALA A 195 21.81 -60.89 -19.20
C ALA A 195 20.48 -61.22 -18.48
N CYS A 196 19.61 -61.92 -19.22
CA CYS A 196 18.43 -62.69 -18.79
C CYS A 196 17.13 -61.93 -18.47
N GLY A 197 16.10 -62.13 -19.31
CA GLY A 197 14.71 -61.87 -18.89
C GLY A 197 13.62 -61.62 -19.92
N ILE A 198 13.79 -61.88 -21.23
CA ILE A 198 12.71 -61.63 -22.23
C ILE A 198 11.52 -62.61 -22.10
N GLY A 199 11.58 -63.64 -21.25
CA GLY A 199 10.49 -64.60 -21.07
C GLY A 199 9.31 -64.17 -20.17
N ALA A 200 9.48 -63.18 -19.29
CA ALA A 200 8.50 -62.92 -18.22
C ALA A 200 7.41 -61.89 -18.57
N ILE A 201 7.67 -60.99 -19.52
CA ILE A 201 6.76 -59.88 -19.83
C ILE A 201 5.66 -60.30 -20.83
N VAL A 202 5.93 -61.30 -21.67
CA VAL A 202 4.93 -61.82 -22.63
C VAL A 202 3.87 -62.71 -21.94
N ALA A 203 4.24 -63.43 -20.88
CA ALA A 203 3.30 -64.26 -20.13
C ALA A 203 2.29 -63.44 -19.31
N ALA A 204 2.70 -62.29 -18.76
CA ALA A 204 1.83 -61.44 -17.94
C ALA A 204 0.74 -60.72 -18.77
N VAL A 205 1.05 -60.37 -20.02
CA VAL A 205 0.10 -59.68 -20.92
C VAL A 205 -0.95 -60.65 -21.48
N VAL A 206 -0.59 -61.92 -21.71
CA VAL A 206 -1.55 -62.93 -22.20
C VAL A 206 -2.57 -63.32 -21.12
N VAL A 207 -2.15 -63.44 -19.85
CA VAL A 207 -3.04 -63.78 -18.73
C VAL A 207 -4.07 -62.67 -18.44
N ALA A 208 -3.66 -61.41 -18.53
CA ALA A 208 -4.54 -60.26 -18.30
C ALA A 208 -5.62 -60.10 -19.39
N ILE A 209 -5.31 -60.45 -20.64
CA ILE A 209 -6.25 -60.38 -21.76
C ILE A 209 -7.24 -61.56 -21.73
N THR A 210 -6.82 -62.75 -21.32
CA THR A 210 -7.73 -63.90 -21.13
C THR A 210 -8.69 -63.72 -19.95
N ALA A 211 -8.26 -63.04 -18.88
CA ALA A 211 -9.11 -62.78 -17.71
C ALA A 211 -10.21 -61.74 -18.00
N TRP A 212 -9.98 -60.81 -18.93
CA TRP A 212 -10.96 -59.81 -19.33
C TRP A 212 -12.03 -60.35 -20.28
N TRP A 213 -11.69 -61.38 -21.08
CA TRP A 213 -12.62 -62.03 -22.02
C TRP A 213 -13.56 -63.07 -21.37
N LEU A 214 -13.26 -63.55 -20.17
CA LEU A 214 -14.01 -64.63 -19.50
C LEU A 214 -14.90 -64.18 -18.35
N TRP A 215 -15.05 -62.87 -18.08
CA TRP A 215 -15.95 -62.38 -17.03
C TRP A 215 -17.41 -62.38 -17.51
N PRO A 216 -18.33 -63.18 -16.93
CA PRO A 216 -19.70 -63.27 -17.41
C PRO A 216 -20.50 -62.03 -17.02
N MET A 217 -21.10 -61.39 -18.02
CA MET A 217 -22.21 -60.46 -17.84
C MET A 217 -23.43 -61.22 -17.32
N THR A 218 -23.89 -60.92 -16.11
CA THR A 218 -25.30 -61.12 -15.73
C THR A 218 -25.89 -59.81 -15.24
N ARG A 219 -26.87 -59.36 -16.03
CA ARG A 219 -27.64 -58.14 -15.93
C ARG A 219 -28.50 -58.11 -14.67
N SER A 220 -28.67 -56.92 -14.10
CA SER A 220 -29.90 -56.50 -13.41
C SER A 220 -30.02 -54.97 -13.49
N SER A 221 -30.94 -54.52 -14.35
CA SER A 221 -31.61 -53.20 -14.33
C SER A 221 -33.12 -53.49 -14.19
N PRO A 222 -34.05 -52.57 -13.86
CA PRO A 222 -34.02 -51.09 -13.81
C PRO A 222 -34.59 -50.54 -12.46
N THR A 223 -34.71 -49.24 -12.10
CA THR A 223 -35.33 -48.08 -12.77
C THR A 223 -35.10 -46.83 -11.88
N ALA A 224 -35.25 -45.65 -12.49
CA ALA A 224 -35.38 -44.31 -11.91
C ALA A 224 -34.10 -43.46 -11.78
N THR A 225 -33.94 -42.56 -12.75
CA THR A 225 -33.17 -41.32 -12.69
C THR A 225 -33.58 -40.50 -11.44
N PRO A 226 -32.65 -39.76 -10.84
CA PRO A 226 -32.69 -38.32 -11.04
C PRO A 226 -31.33 -37.71 -11.39
N ALA A 227 -31.40 -36.70 -12.25
CA ALA A 227 -30.40 -35.66 -12.37
C ALA A 227 -30.29 -34.91 -11.02
N GLY A 228 -29.08 -34.56 -10.60
CA GLY A 228 -28.87 -33.61 -9.50
C GLY A 228 -27.62 -33.82 -8.66
N ALA A 229 -26.64 -32.94 -8.89
CA ALA A 229 -25.77 -32.30 -7.89
C ALA A 229 -24.76 -33.13 -7.07
N ALA A 230 -23.49 -32.81 -7.28
CA ALA A 230 -22.63 -32.20 -6.26
C ALA A 230 -21.50 -31.44 -6.99
N ALA A 231 -21.67 -30.24 -7.56
CA ALA A 231 -22.18 -29.02 -6.94
C ALA A 231 -21.82 -28.98 -5.45
N THR A 232 -20.56 -28.61 -5.19
CA THR A 232 -20.13 -28.15 -3.88
C THR A 232 -21.20 -27.21 -3.34
N GLN A 233 -21.82 -27.61 -2.23
CA GLN A 233 -22.89 -26.84 -1.62
C GLN A 233 -22.38 -25.43 -1.33
N ILE A 234 -23.04 -24.46 -1.97
CA ILE A 234 -23.17 -23.10 -1.50
C ILE A 234 -23.90 -23.19 -0.17
N GLY A 235 -23.12 -23.16 0.91
CA GLY A 235 -23.56 -23.28 2.29
C GLY A 235 -23.30 -22.01 3.11
N GLN A 236 -23.26 -20.86 2.45
CA GLN A 236 -23.49 -19.51 2.96
C GLN A 236 -23.40 -18.61 1.72
N PRO A 237 -24.25 -17.58 1.52
CA PRO A 237 -23.84 -16.50 0.66
C PRO A 237 -22.50 -16.02 1.24
N LEU A 238 -21.41 -16.10 0.47
CA LEU A 238 -20.21 -15.33 0.80
C LEU A 238 -20.68 -13.89 0.72
N THR A 239 -21.17 -13.35 1.83
CA THR A 239 -21.57 -11.96 1.92
C THR A 239 -20.33 -11.19 1.56
N ALA A 240 -20.33 -10.58 0.38
CA ALA A 240 -19.18 -9.85 -0.12
C ALA A 240 -18.67 -8.92 0.99
N PRO A 241 -17.34 -8.85 1.24
CA PRO A 241 -16.79 -8.00 2.28
C PRO A 241 -17.33 -6.58 2.16
N ARG A 242 -17.57 -5.90 3.29
CA ARG A 242 -18.26 -4.60 3.29
C ARG A 242 -17.60 -3.57 2.39
N LEU A 243 -16.30 -3.43 2.50
CA LEU A 243 -15.50 -2.64 1.58
C LEU A 243 -14.86 -3.60 0.58
N SER A 244 -15.59 -3.97 -0.47
CA SER A 244 -15.06 -4.80 -1.57
C SER A 244 -15.37 -4.16 -2.92
N ILE A 245 -14.35 -3.96 -3.74
CA ILE A 245 -14.45 -3.21 -4.99
C ILE A 245 -13.63 -3.84 -6.12
N VAL A 246 -14.15 -3.73 -7.34
CA VAL A 246 -13.38 -3.93 -8.57
C VAL A 246 -13.32 -2.61 -9.35
N VAL A 247 -12.13 -2.25 -9.84
CA VAL A 247 -11.98 -1.14 -10.79
C VAL A 247 -11.91 -1.71 -12.20
N LEU A 248 -12.96 -1.50 -12.98
CA LEU A 248 -12.99 -1.95 -14.36
C LEU A 248 -12.03 -1.14 -15.24
N PRO A 249 -11.52 -1.73 -16.33
CA PRO A 249 -10.75 -0.99 -17.32
C PRO A 249 -11.52 0.22 -17.83
N PHE A 250 -10.95 1.41 -17.69
CA PHE A 250 -11.59 2.61 -18.21
C PHE A 250 -11.68 2.52 -19.74
N VAL A 251 -12.85 2.87 -20.27
CA VAL A 251 -13.12 2.81 -21.70
C VAL A 251 -12.45 3.99 -22.39
N ASN A 252 -11.57 3.74 -23.36
CA ASN A 252 -11.05 4.79 -24.22
C ASN A 252 -12.09 5.14 -25.30
N LEU A 253 -12.66 6.33 -25.21
CA LEU A 253 -13.60 6.91 -26.17
C LEU A 253 -12.94 7.92 -27.11
N SER A 254 -11.61 7.93 -27.17
CA SER A 254 -10.82 8.78 -28.06
C SER A 254 -10.66 8.12 -29.43
N ASN A 255 -10.44 8.92 -30.48
CA ASN A 255 -10.24 8.41 -31.85
C ASN A 255 -8.85 7.78 -32.07
N ASP A 256 -8.02 7.75 -31.03
CA ASP A 256 -6.63 7.28 -31.06
C ASP A 256 -6.47 6.08 -30.12
N ALA A 257 -6.22 4.92 -30.71
CA ALA A 257 -6.06 3.65 -30.00
C ALA A 257 -4.76 3.60 -29.19
N ASP A 258 -3.75 4.39 -29.58
CA ASP A 258 -2.48 4.45 -28.86
C ASP A 258 -2.67 5.08 -27.48
N GLN A 259 -3.80 5.74 -27.20
CA GLN A 259 -4.10 6.37 -25.90
C GLN A 259 -4.71 5.40 -24.88
N GLN A 260 -4.84 4.11 -25.21
CA GLN A 260 -5.36 3.10 -24.28
C GLN A 260 -4.49 2.96 -23.02
N PHE A 261 -3.18 3.20 -23.11
CA PHE A 261 -2.28 3.14 -21.94
C PHE A 261 -2.70 4.10 -20.84
N PHE A 262 -3.25 5.27 -21.18
CA PHE A 262 -3.65 6.28 -20.21
C PHE A 262 -4.90 5.85 -19.43
N ALA A 263 -5.90 5.28 -20.13
CA ALA A 263 -7.07 4.72 -19.47
C ALA A 263 -6.70 3.50 -18.59
N ASP A 264 -5.78 2.66 -19.07
CA ASP A 264 -5.29 1.51 -18.32
C ASP A 264 -4.46 1.92 -17.10
N GLY A 265 -3.66 2.98 -17.21
CA GLY A 265 -2.88 3.57 -16.13
C GLY A 265 -3.76 4.14 -15.02
N ILE A 266 -4.86 4.83 -15.37
CA ILE A 266 -5.87 5.26 -14.38
C ILE A 266 -6.46 4.05 -13.63
N THR A 267 -6.87 2.99 -14.35
CA THR A 267 -7.39 1.79 -13.69
C THR A 267 -6.36 1.15 -12.74
N GLU A 268 -5.10 1.06 -13.16
CA GLU A 268 -4.01 0.49 -12.38
C GLU A 268 -3.67 1.29 -11.12
N ASP A 269 -3.52 2.61 -11.26
CA ASP A 269 -3.23 3.49 -10.13
C ASP A 269 -4.39 3.49 -9.14
N LEU A 270 -5.65 3.48 -9.61
CA LEU A 270 -6.83 3.39 -8.75
C LEU A 270 -6.90 2.06 -8.01
N THR A 271 -6.62 0.95 -8.69
CA THR A 271 -6.53 -0.38 -8.07
C THR A 271 -5.48 -0.37 -6.94
N THR A 272 -4.33 0.25 -7.21
CA THR A 272 -3.21 0.34 -6.27
C THR A 272 -3.54 1.24 -5.08
N ASP A 273 -4.03 2.45 -5.31
CA ASP A 273 -4.32 3.42 -4.25
C ASP A 273 -5.47 2.96 -3.35
N LEU A 274 -6.52 2.37 -3.93
CA LEU A 274 -7.62 1.79 -3.15
C LEU A 274 -7.16 0.60 -2.29
N SER A 275 -6.17 -0.18 -2.75
CA SER A 275 -5.63 -1.31 -1.97
C SER A 275 -4.90 -0.88 -0.69
N ARG A 276 -4.49 0.39 -0.60
CA ARG A 276 -3.87 0.96 0.60
C ARG A 276 -4.89 1.38 1.65
N VAL A 277 -6.18 1.43 1.31
CA VAL A 277 -7.23 1.80 2.26
C VAL A 277 -7.47 0.63 3.22
N PRO A 278 -7.41 0.84 4.55
CA PRO A 278 -7.67 -0.21 5.53
C PRO A 278 -9.02 -0.89 5.31
N HIS A 279 -9.04 -2.21 5.49
CA HIS A 279 -10.23 -3.05 5.37
C HIS A 279 -10.87 -3.12 3.97
N MET A 280 -10.26 -2.51 2.95
CA MET A 280 -10.76 -2.56 1.57
C MET A 280 -10.17 -3.76 0.82
N LEU A 281 -11.06 -4.67 0.39
CA LEU A 281 -10.75 -5.73 -0.56
C LEU A 281 -10.85 -5.17 -1.98
N VAL A 282 -9.73 -5.13 -2.69
CA VAL A 282 -9.68 -4.68 -4.09
C VAL A 282 -9.37 -5.86 -4.98
N ILE A 283 -10.20 -6.09 -6.00
CA ILE A 283 -9.95 -7.12 -7.00
C ILE A 283 -8.75 -6.74 -7.85
N SER A 284 -7.86 -7.70 -8.10
CA SER A 284 -6.65 -7.48 -8.88
C SER A 284 -6.96 -6.92 -10.28
N ARG A 285 -6.07 -6.05 -10.76
CA ARG A 285 -6.10 -5.49 -12.12
C ARG A 285 -6.30 -6.58 -13.17
N ASN A 286 -5.57 -7.70 -13.08
CA ASN A 286 -5.63 -8.79 -14.06
C ASN A 286 -7.03 -9.41 -14.16
N THR A 287 -7.68 -9.63 -13.02
CA THR A 287 -9.06 -10.14 -12.98
C THR A 287 -10.02 -9.12 -13.57
N ALA A 288 -9.91 -7.85 -13.18
CA ALA A 288 -10.75 -6.77 -13.70
C ALA A 288 -10.61 -6.61 -15.24
N PHE A 289 -9.40 -6.76 -15.77
CA PHE A 289 -9.12 -6.65 -17.21
C PHE A 289 -9.79 -7.76 -18.04
N THR A 290 -10.20 -8.88 -17.43
CA THR A 290 -10.99 -9.91 -18.13
C THR A 290 -12.39 -9.44 -18.50
N TYR A 291 -12.88 -8.35 -17.90
CA TYR A 291 -14.18 -7.73 -18.19
C TYR A 291 -14.09 -6.61 -19.24
N ARG A 292 -12.90 -6.34 -19.78
CA ARG A 292 -12.70 -5.31 -20.81
C ARG A 292 -13.63 -5.52 -22.01
N ASN A 293 -14.33 -4.46 -22.40
CA ASN A 293 -15.23 -4.41 -23.55
C ASN A 293 -16.34 -5.47 -23.53
N LYS A 294 -16.62 -6.08 -22.37
CA LYS A 294 -17.74 -7.00 -22.21
C LYS A 294 -18.97 -6.22 -21.73
N PRO A 295 -20.13 -6.35 -22.41
CA PRO A 295 -21.37 -5.77 -21.94
C PRO A 295 -21.95 -6.64 -20.81
N ILE A 296 -21.40 -6.52 -19.61
CA ILE A 296 -21.83 -7.26 -18.41
C ILE A 296 -22.32 -6.25 -17.38
N ASP A 297 -23.49 -6.51 -16.79
CA ASP A 297 -24.05 -5.64 -15.75
C ASP A 297 -23.27 -5.73 -14.43
N ALA A 298 -23.30 -4.65 -13.64
CA ALA A 298 -22.57 -4.57 -12.38
C ALA A 298 -23.02 -5.64 -11.38
N LYS A 299 -24.29 -6.08 -11.42
CA LYS A 299 -24.80 -7.14 -10.53
C LYS A 299 -24.16 -8.48 -10.80
N GLN A 300 -23.96 -8.82 -12.07
CA GLN A 300 -23.30 -10.04 -12.48
C GLN A 300 -21.82 -9.99 -12.08
N ILE A 301 -21.13 -8.87 -12.31
CA ILE A 301 -19.74 -8.69 -11.87
C ILE A 301 -19.61 -8.85 -10.36
N GLY A 302 -20.51 -8.24 -9.58
CA GLY A 302 -20.53 -8.38 -8.12
C GLY A 302 -20.69 -9.82 -7.65
N ARG A 303 -21.58 -10.59 -8.29
CA ARG A 303 -21.78 -12.01 -7.99
C ARG A 303 -20.59 -12.88 -8.37
N GLU A 304 -19.99 -12.65 -9.53
CA GLU A 304 -18.86 -13.44 -10.04
C GLU A 304 -17.58 -13.19 -9.22
N LEU A 305 -17.33 -11.94 -8.86
CA LEU A 305 -16.11 -11.53 -8.15
C LEU A 305 -16.27 -11.48 -6.63
N GLY A 306 -17.50 -11.63 -6.12
CA GLY A 306 -17.79 -11.52 -4.69
C GLY A 306 -17.52 -10.12 -4.14
N VAL A 307 -17.83 -9.08 -4.92
CA VAL A 307 -17.64 -7.67 -4.54
C VAL A 307 -18.96 -6.92 -4.43
N ARG A 308 -19.00 -5.92 -3.53
CA ARG A 308 -20.15 -5.04 -3.36
C ARG A 308 -20.14 -3.85 -4.30
N TYR A 309 -18.97 -3.41 -4.75
CA TYR A 309 -18.82 -2.19 -5.50
C TYR A 309 -18.09 -2.41 -6.82
N VAL A 310 -18.54 -1.70 -7.85
CA VAL A 310 -17.90 -1.65 -9.16
C VAL A 310 -17.58 -0.19 -9.47
N LEU A 311 -16.32 0.10 -9.77
CA LEU A 311 -15.89 1.39 -10.30
C LEU A 311 -15.69 1.23 -11.80
N GLU A 312 -16.39 2.04 -12.58
CA GLU A 312 -16.23 2.10 -14.02
C GLU A 312 -16.01 3.53 -14.49
N GLY A 313 -15.53 3.68 -15.72
CA GLY A 313 -15.24 5.00 -16.25
C GLY A 313 -14.86 5.00 -17.70
N SER A 314 -14.70 6.21 -18.23
CA SER A 314 -14.27 6.44 -19.61
C SER A 314 -13.32 7.62 -19.68
N VAL A 315 -12.42 7.56 -20.66
CA VAL A 315 -11.53 8.65 -21.03
C VAL A 315 -11.83 9.07 -22.46
N ARG A 316 -11.93 10.37 -22.70
CA ARG A 316 -11.99 10.95 -24.04
C ARG A 316 -10.98 12.07 -24.16
N ARG A 317 -10.18 12.04 -25.21
CA ARG A 317 -9.22 13.11 -25.54
C ARG A 317 -9.54 13.72 -26.90
N SER A 318 -9.38 15.05 -26.97
CA SER A 318 -9.45 15.83 -28.20
C SER A 318 -8.40 16.94 -28.14
N GLY A 319 -7.27 16.75 -28.81
CA GLY A 319 -6.12 17.66 -28.71
C GLY A 319 -5.50 17.63 -27.30
N ASN A 320 -5.44 18.80 -26.65
CA ASN A 320 -4.97 18.94 -25.26
C ASN A 320 -6.07 18.78 -24.20
N GLN A 321 -7.33 18.70 -24.62
CA GLN A 321 -8.42 18.46 -23.68
C GLN A 321 -8.58 16.98 -23.39
N VAL A 322 -8.53 16.63 -22.12
CA VAL A 322 -8.81 15.28 -21.60
C VAL A 322 -10.04 15.36 -20.70
N ARG A 323 -11.00 14.48 -20.97
CA ARG A 323 -12.19 14.27 -20.16
C ARG A 323 -12.17 12.86 -19.60
N VAL A 324 -12.27 12.76 -18.27
CA VAL A 324 -12.44 11.48 -17.58
C VAL A 324 -13.78 11.48 -16.87
N ASN A 325 -14.57 10.42 -17.07
CA ASN A 325 -15.76 10.15 -16.28
C ASN A 325 -15.51 8.93 -15.42
N ALA A 326 -15.89 8.97 -14.15
CA ALA A 326 -15.81 7.83 -13.24
C ALA A 326 -17.13 7.69 -12.47
N GLN A 327 -17.56 6.45 -12.24
CA GLN A 327 -18.81 6.14 -11.58
C GLN A 327 -18.65 4.94 -10.64
N LEU A 328 -19.19 5.06 -9.44
CA LEU A 328 -19.24 4.02 -8.42
C LEU A 328 -20.65 3.44 -8.36
N ILE A 329 -20.76 2.13 -8.55
CA ILE A 329 -22.02 1.39 -8.58
C ILE A 329 -22.05 0.38 -7.43
N ASP A 330 -23.19 0.31 -6.74
CA ASP A 330 -23.50 -0.79 -5.82
C ASP A 330 -23.91 -2.02 -6.63
N ALA A 331 -23.08 -3.06 -6.64
CA ALA A 331 -23.31 -4.29 -7.38
C ALA A 331 -24.49 -5.13 -6.84
N THR A 332 -25.00 -4.83 -5.64
CA THR A 332 -26.16 -5.54 -5.10
C THR A 332 -27.47 -4.94 -5.60
N THR A 333 -27.54 -3.61 -5.69
CA THR A 333 -28.76 -2.88 -6.05
C THR A 333 -28.75 -2.36 -7.48
N ASP A 334 -27.57 -2.24 -8.09
CA ASP A 334 -27.27 -1.53 -9.35
C ASP A 334 -27.55 -0.02 -9.27
N ALA A 335 -27.52 0.51 -8.05
CA ALA A 335 -27.64 1.95 -7.80
C ALA A 335 -26.29 2.65 -8.00
N HIS A 336 -26.30 3.78 -8.71
CA HIS A 336 -25.15 4.67 -8.84
C HIS A 336 -25.01 5.46 -7.53
N LEU A 337 -23.89 5.25 -6.83
CA LEU A 337 -23.61 5.91 -5.55
C LEU A 337 -22.88 7.24 -5.73
N TRP A 338 -22.06 7.34 -6.77
CA TRP A 338 -21.30 8.52 -7.09
C TRP A 338 -20.91 8.52 -8.56
N ALA A 339 -20.88 9.70 -9.16
CA ALA A 339 -20.36 9.91 -10.50
C ALA A 339 -19.71 11.30 -10.56
N GLU A 340 -18.52 11.39 -11.14
CA GLU A 340 -17.83 12.66 -11.34
C GLU A 340 -17.21 12.72 -12.73
N ARG A 341 -17.13 13.95 -13.24
CA ARG A 341 -16.49 14.29 -14.49
C ARG A 341 -15.32 15.22 -14.22
N PHE A 342 -14.18 14.87 -14.80
CA PHE A 342 -12.93 15.60 -14.71
C PHE A 342 -12.60 16.13 -16.10
N ASP A 343 -12.46 17.44 -16.24
CA ASP A 343 -12.00 18.11 -17.46
C ASP A 343 -10.65 18.76 -17.18
N SER A 344 -9.68 18.59 -18.09
CA SER A 344 -8.37 19.24 -18.00
C SER A 344 -7.86 19.63 -19.38
N ASP A 345 -7.14 20.76 -19.43
CA ASP A 345 -6.53 21.33 -20.64
C ASP A 345 -4.99 21.28 -20.54
N THR A 346 -4.45 20.08 -20.29
CA THR A 346 -3.01 19.89 -20.03
C THR A 346 -2.36 18.94 -21.02
N GLY A 347 -1.13 19.28 -21.43
CA GLY A 347 -0.27 18.39 -22.21
C GLY A 347 0.47 17.34 -21.37
N ASP A 348 0.55 17.52 -20.04
CA ASP A 348 1.18 16.55 -19.13
C ASP A 348 0.15 15.51 -18.65
N LEU A 349 0.10 14.40 -19.38
CA LEU A 349 -0.80 13.28 -19.09
C LEU A 349 -0.46 12.58 -17.78
N PHE A 350 0.82 12.49 -17.39
CA PHE A 350 1.20 11.80 -16.15
C PHE A 350 0.81 12.60 -14.91
N ALA A 351 1.00 13.91 -14.93
CA ALA A 351 0.52 14.77 -13.85
C ALA A 351 -1.00 14.73 -13.73
N LEU A 352 -1.72 14.75 -14.87
CA LEU A 352 -3.18 14.64 -14.90
C LEU A 352 -3.68 13.31 -14.34
N GLN A 353 -3.07 12.20 -14.77
CA GLN A 353 -3.40 10.86 -14.29
C GLN A 353 -3.26 10.80 -12.76
N ASN A 354 -2.14 11.26 -12.21
CA ASN A 354 -1.89 11.26 -10.77
C ASN A 354 -2.90 12.12 -9.99
N ASP A 355 -3.31 13.27 -10.53
CA ASP A 355 -4.33 14.12 -9.90
C ASP A 355 -5.72 13.45 -9.91
N ILE A 356 -6.15 12.97 -11.08
CA ILE A 356 -7.45 12.31 -11.26
C ILE A 356 -7.55 11.07 -10.38
N THR A 357 -6.54 10.19 -10.40
CA THR A 357 -6.51 8.99 -9.56
C THR A 357 -6.66 9.37 -8.09
N ARG A 358 -5.88 10.34 -7.60
CA ARG A 358 -5.93 10.76 -6.20
C ARG A 358 -7.30 11.31 -5.81
N ARG A 359 -7.90 12.12 -6.68
CA ARG A 359 -9.23 12.71 -6.45
C ARG A 359 -10.31 11.63 -6.39
N ILE A 360 -10.30 10.69 -7.33
CA ILE A 360 -11.24 9.57 -7.36
C ILE A 360 -11.03 8.70 -6.11
N ALA A 361 -9.80 8.27 -5.78
CA ALA A 361 -9.54 7.42 -4.61
C ALA A 361 -10.01 8.07 -3.31
N ARG A 362 -9.80 9.38 -3.15
CA ARG A 362 -10.30 10.15 -2.00
C ARG A 362 -11.82 10.21 -1.97
N ALA A 363 -12.46 10.51 -3.10
CA ALA A 363 -13.92 10.55 -3.20
C ALA A 363 -14.54 9.19 -2.85
N LEU A 364 -13.96 8.10 -3.36
CA LEU A 364 -14.41 6.74 -3.09
C LEU A 364 -14.30 6.37 -1.61
N ASN A 365 -13.19 6.71 -0.95
CA ASN A 365 -13.05 6.45 0.48
C ASN A 365 -14.14 7.15 1.33
N ILE A 366 -14.58 8.35 0.92
CA ILE A 366 -15.67 9.08 1.58
C ILE A 366 -17.02 8.41 1.27
N THR A 367 -17.31 8.21 -0.02
CA THR A 367 -18.60 7.68 -0.49
C THR A 367 -18.86 6.27 0.05
N LEU A 368 -17.86 5.38 0.03
CA LEU A 368 -17.99 4.01 0.50
C LEU A 368 -18.24 3.92 2.00
N VAL A 369 -17.59 4.76 2.80
CA VAL A 369 -17.81 4.84 4.25
C VAL A 369 -19.24 5.28 4.55
N ALA A 370 -19.72 6.34 3.88
CA ALA A 370 -21.08 6.82 4.04
C ALA A 370 -22.12 5.77 3.60
N ALA A 371 -21.89 5.11 2.46
CA ALA A 371 -22.77 4.07 1.94
C ALA A 371 -22.87 2.88 2.91
N GLU A 372 -21.74 2.35 3.38
CA GLU A 372 -21.75 1.22 4.32
C GLU A 372 -22.33 1.61 5.68
N ALA A 373 -22.07 2.82 6.20
CA ALA A 373 -22.65 3.28 7.46
C ALA A 373 -24.17 3.48 7.39
N ALA A 374 -24.72 3.76 6.21
CA ALA A 374 -26.16 3.91 5.98
C ALA A 374 -26.89 2.57 5.79
N ARG A 375 -26.17 1.46 5.52
CA ARG A 375 -26.81 0.15 5.35
C ARG A 375 -27.39 -0.34 6.68
N PRO A 376 -28.66 -0.80 6.70
CA PRO A 376 -29.21 -1.46 7.86
C PRO A 376 -28.41 -2.72 8.20
N SER A 377 -28.10 -2.90 9.48
CA SER A 377 -27.44 -4.10 9.99
C SER A 377 -28.19 -4.59 11.23
N GLU A 378 -28.70 -5.82 11.16
CA GLU A 378 -29.40 -6.45 12.29
C GLU A 378 -28.42 -6.84 13.41
N ARG A 379 -27.15 -7.10 13.07
CA ARG A 379 -26.08 -7.45 14.01
C ARG A 379 -24.78 -6.72 13.62
N PRO A 380 -24.63 -5.45 14.04
CA PRO A 380 -23.41 -4.68 13.85
C PRO A 380 -22.18 -5.38 14.45
N ASP A 381 -21.10 -5.51 13.68
CA ASP A 381 -19.79 -5.93 14.19
C ASP A 381 -18.90 -4.70 14.46
N ALA A 382 -17.65 -4.92 14.89
CA ALA A 382 -16.73 -3.83 15.18
C ALA A 382 -16.47 -2.91 13.97
N LEU A 383 -16.32 -3.46 12.77
CA LEU A 383 -16.13 -2.67 11.54
C LEU A 383 -17.36 -1.81 11.22
N ASP A 384 -18.57 -2.30 11.54
CA ASP A 384 -19.83 -1.56 11.32
C ASP A 384 -19.81 -0.25 12.10
N TYR A 385 -19.48 -0.37 13.38
CA TYR A 385 -19.39 0.76 14.28
C TYR A 385 -18.24 1.69 13.94
N ILE A 386 -17.08 1.17 13.50
CA ILE A 386 -15.99 2.01 12.98
C ILE A 386 -16.46 2.84 11.79
N LEU A 387 -17.15 2.23 10.81
CA LEU A 387 -17.65 2.94 9.63
C LEU A 387 -18.74 3.96 10.00
N ARG A 388 -19.62 3.66 10.95
CA ARG A 388 -20.61 4.62 11.48
C ARG A 388 -19.94 5.81 12.17
N GLY A 389 -18.89 5.57 12.95
CA GLY A 389 -18.10 6.62 13.58
C GLY A 389 -17.41 7.51 12.54
N ARG A 390 -16.75 6.90 11.55
CA ARG A 390 -16.14 7.62 10.42
C ARG A 390 -17.16 8.42 9.60
N ALA A 391 -18.35 7.87 9.36
CA ALA A 391 -19.41 8.59 8.67
C ALA A 391 -19.95 9.77 9.50
N ALA A 392 -19.93 9.66 10.84
CA ALA A 392 -20.23 10.80 11.70
C ALA A 392 -19.17 11.90 11.53
N GLU A 393 -17.87 11.57 11.53
CA GLU A 393 -16.75 12.50 11.32
C GLU A 393 -16.82 13.28 9.99
N LEU A 394 -17.53 12.77 8.96
CA LEU A 394 -17.74 13.46 7.69
C LEU A 394 -18.72 14.64 7.78
N ASN A 395 -19.54 14.71 8.83
CA ASN A 395 -20.49 15.80 9.02
C ASN A 395 -19.79 17.05 9.57
N PRO A 396 -20.36 18.25 9.36
CA PRO A 396 -19.82 19.47 9.94
C PRO A 396 -19.54 19.31 11.45
N PRO A 397 -18.40 19.81 11.96
CA PRO A 397 -18.03 19.67 13.36
C PRO A 397 -19.14 20.17 14.30
N GLY A 398 -19.45 19.39 15.33
CA GLY A 398 -20.47 19.73 16.31
C GLY A 398 -20.52 18.74 17.46
N THR A 399 -21.07 19.17 18.60
CA THR A 399 -21.15 18.35 19.82
C THR A 399 -21.93 17.07 19.61
N ALA A 400 -23.07 17.14 18.92
CA ALA A 400 -23.89 15.97 18.59
C ALA A 400 -23.15 14.98 17.68
N VAL A 401 -22.35 15.48 16.74
CA VAL A 401 -21.55 14.65 15.82
C VAL A 401 -20.45 13.92 16.57
N SER A 402 -19.71 14.63 17.42
CA SER A 402 -18.64 14.02 18.24
C SER A 402 -19.21 12.97 19.21
N THR A 403 -20.33 13.24 19.87
CA THR A 403 -21.01 12.24 20.73
C THR A 403 -21.39 10.98 19.95
N LYS A 404 -21.91 11.12 18.71
CA LYS A 404 -22.26 9.98 17.86
C LYS A 404 -21.01 9.19 17.45
N ALA A 405 -19.92 9.87 17.07
CA ALA A 405 -18.66 9.24 16.69
C ALA A 405 -18.05 8.46 17.87
N ILE A 406 -17.96 9.09 19.04
CA ILE A 406 -17.47 8.48 20.29
C ILE A 406 -18.26 7.22 20.63
N GLY A 407 -19.60 7.32 20.68
CA GLY A 407 -20.45 6.17 21.01
C GLY A 407 -20.30 5.01 20.02
N ALA A 408 -20.07 5.31 18.73
CA ALA A 408 -19.79 4.29 17.73
C ALA A 408 -18.43 3.61 17.98
N PHE A 409 -17.34 4.37 18.18
CA PHE A 409 -16.04 3.75 18.44
C PHE A 409 -15.97 2.98 19.77
N GLU A 410 -16.72 3.41 20.79
CA GLU A 410 -16.89 2.65 22.04
C GLU A 410 -17.60 1.31 21.81
N ALA A 411 -18.68 1.30 21.02
CA ALA A 411 -19.35 0.07 20.65
C ALA A 411 -18.43 -0.87 19.83
N ALA A 412 -17.60 -0.31 18.94
CA ALA A 412 -16.59 -1.08 18.22
C ALA A 412 -15.57 -1.74 19.17
N LEU A 413 -15.05 -1.00 20.16
CA LEU A 413 -14.10 -1.52 21.15
C LEU A 413 -14.75 -2.50 22.15
N THR A 414 -16.06 -2.43 22.35
CA THR A 414 -16.79 -3.43 23.14
C THR A 414 -16.80 -4.79 22.44
N ILE A 415 -16.87 -4.80 21.10
CA ILE A 415 -16.88 -6.02 20.28
C ILE A 415 -15.45 -6.52 20.01
N ASP A 416 -14.54 -5.61 19.65
CA ASP A 416 -13.13 -5.90 19.41
C ASP A 416 -12.26 -4.93 20.22
N PRO A 417 -11.92 -5.29 21.47
CA PRO A 417 -11.03 -4.49 22.31
C PRO A 417 -9.63 -4.33 21.74
N SER A 418 -9.22 -5.14 20.75
CA SER A 418 -7.88 -5.10 20.16
C SER A 418 -7.77 -4.15 18.97
N SER A 419 -8.89 -3.59 18.49
CA SER A 419 -8.92 -2.72 17.32
C SER A 419 -8.10 -1.45 17.50
N SER A 420 -6.98 -1.36 16.79
CA SER A 420 -6.11 -0.17 16.80
C SER A 420 -6.78 1.04 16.13
N GLU A 421 -7.53 0.83 15.04
CA GLU A 421 -8.24 1.94 14.37
C GLU A 421 -9.29 2.57 15.30
N ALA A 422 -10.11 1.75 15.97
CA ALA A 422 -11.13 2.27 16.88
C ALA A 422 -10.51 3.04 18.07
N ARG A 423 -9.39 2.55 18.64
CA ARG A 423 -8.66 3.28 19.69
C ARG A 423 -8.16 4.64 19.22
N ILE A 424 -7.51 4.69 18.05
CA ILE A 424 -6.93 5.92 17.50
C ILE A 424 -8.04 6.94 17.24
N ARG A 425 -9.14 6.52 16.61
CA ARG A 425 -10.25 7.43 16.31
C ARG A 425 -10.99 7.90 17.55
N LEU A 426 -11.27 6.99 18.50
CA LEU A 426 -11.87 7.37 19.77
C LEU A 426 -10.99 8.40 20.52
N ALA A 427 -9.69 8.16 20.61
CA ALA A 427 -8.78 9.11 21.23
C ALA A 427 -8.76 10.46 20.48
N GLY A 428 -8.80 10.45 19.15
CA GLY A 428 -8.92 11.64 18.30
C GLY A 428 -10.17 12.47 18.60
N GLU A 429 -11.32 11.81 18.75
CA GLU A 429 -12.57 12.49 19.13
C GLU A 429 -12.54 13.04 20.56
N LEU A 430 -12.01 12.26 21.51
CA LEU A 430 -11.85 12.68 22.90
C LEU A 430 -10.95 13.92 23.00
N ILE A 431 -9.79 13.93 22.34
CA ILE A 431 -8.91 15.10 22.35
C ILE A 431 -9.53 16.25 21.54
N GLY A 432 -10.22 15.96 20.44
CA GLY A 432 -10.91 16.95 19.63
C GLY A 432 -11.95 17.74 20.43
N ARG A 433 -12.80 17.07 21.22
CA ARG A 433 -13.77 17.77 22.09
C ARG A 433 -13.13 18.57 23.22
N VAL A 434 -11.97 18.13 23.72
CA VAL A 434 -11.18 18.93 24.67
C VAL A 434 -10.67 20.20 23.99
N LEU A 435 -9.98 20.08 22.85
CA LEU A 435 -9.43 21.22 22.10
C LEU A 435 -10.51 22.18 21.57
N ASN A 436 -11.74 21.69 21.36
CA ASN A 436 -12.86 22.52 20.95
C ASN A 436 -13.64 23.12 22.13
N GLY A 437 -13.29 22.80 23.39
CA GLY A 437 -13.94 23.33 24.59
C GLY A 437 -15.33 22.76 24.85
N THR A 438 -15.65 21.64 24.23
CA THR A 438 -16.97 20.99 24.34
C THR A 438 -16.96 19.79 25.30
N SER A 439 -15.79 19.44 25.84
CA SER A 439 -15.67 18.43 26.90
C SER A 439 -16.27 18.93 28.21
N THR A 440 -17.00 18.05 28.90
CA THR A 440 -17.47 18.26 30.28
C THR A 440 -16.44 17.84 31.33
N SER A 441 -15.39 17.10 30.93
CA SER A 441 -14.33 16.62 31.81
C SER A 441 -13.00 16.50 31.05
N SER A 442 -12.36 17.64 30.77
CA SER A 442 -11.16 17.69 29.92
C SER A 442 -10.02 16.78 30.40
N LYS A 443 -9.86 16.64 31.72
CA LYS A 443 -8.84 15.77 32.30
C LYS A 443 -9.14 14.29 32.04
N ALA A 444 -10.36 13.84 32.32
CA ALA A 444 -10.71 12.43 32.10
C ALA A 444 -10.60 12.03 30.62
N ASP A 445 -10.96 12.95 29.73
CA ASP A 445 -10.87 12.72 28.29
C ASP A 445 -9.43 12.64 27.80
N THR A 446 -8.58 13.54 28.31
CA THR A 446 -7.14 13.53 27.99
C THR A 446 -6.48 12.26 28.51
N ASP A 447 -6.71 11.90 29.78
CA ASP A 447 -6.14 10.71 30.40
C ASP A 447 -6.58 9.43 29.63
N ARG A 448 -7.86 9.37 29.21
CA ARG A 448 -8.38 8.25 28.42
C ARG A 448 -7.82 8.22 26.99
N ALA A 449 -7.73 9.37 26.32
CA ALA A 449 -7.14 9.46 24.99
C ALA A 449 -5.66 9.02 25.00
N GLU A 450 -4.92 9.39 26.04
CA GLU A 450 -3.53 9.00 26.21
C GLU A 450 -3.36 7.48 26.39
N ALA A 451 -4.20 6.84 27.22
CA ALA A 451 -4.21 5.39 27.38
C ALA A 451 -4.48 4.67 26.05
N LEU A 452 -5.54 5.08 25.34
CA LEU A 452 -5.93 4.49 24.06
C LEU A 452 -4.84 4.61 23.00
N ILE A 453 -4.18 5.78 22.90
CA ILE A 453 -3.09 6.00 21.94
C ILE A 453 -1.82 5.25 22.34
N GLY A 454 -1.52 5.13 23.63
CA GLY A 454 -0.42 4.30 24.12
C GLY A 454 -0.58 2.84 23.67
N GLU A 455 -1.75 2.25 23.88
CA GLU A 455 -2.06 0.90 23.42
C GLU A 455 -2.02 0.77 21.90
N ALA A 456 -2.57 1.75 21.17
CA ALA A 456 -2.59 1.72 19.71
C ALA A 456 -1.18 1.85 19.11
N LEU A 457 -0.31 2.68 19.67
CA LEU A 457 1.09 2.82 19.22
C LEU A 457 1.93 1.58 19.59
N ALA A 458 1.61 0.91 20.69
CA ALA A 458 2.25 -0.37 21.04
C ALA A 458 1.89 -1.46 20.03
N ALA A 459 0.62 -1.54 19.62
CA ALA A 459 0.16 -2.50 18.61
C ALA A 459 0.58 -2.13 17.17
N TRP A 460 0.56 -0.85 16.84
CA TRP A 460 0.87 -0.34 15.50
C TRP A 460 1.78 0.91 15.53
N PRO A 461 3.10 0.73 15.73
CA PRO A 461 4.04 1.85 15.90
C PRO A 461 4.22 2.75 14.67
N ARG A 462 3.85 2.24 13.48
CA ARG A 462 3.98 2.94 12.19
C ARG A 462 2.67 3.58 11.72
N SER A 463 1.71 3.81 12.61
CA SER A 463 0.47 4.51 12.27
C SER A 463 0.66 6.03 12.23
N PRO A 464 0.55 6.70 11.07
CA PRO A 464 0.66 8.16 10.99
C PRO A 464 -0.38 8.87 11.85
N MET A 465 -1.62 8.36 11.82
CA MET A 465 -2.74 8.93 12.57
C MET A 465 -2.54 8.82 14.09
N ALA A 466 -1.93 7.73 14.58
CA ALA A 466 -1.66 7.58 16.00
C ALA A 466 -0.63 8.61 16.50
N HIS A 467 0.43 8.87 15.71
CA HIS A 467 1.40 9.94 16.01
C HIS A 467 0.75 11.32 15.98
N PHE A 468 -0.11 11.58 14.99
CA PHE A 468 -0.89 12.83 14.91
C PHE A 468 -1.78 13.04 16.15
N VAL A 469 -2.57 12.03 16.56
CA VAL A 469 -3.42 12.16 17.76
C VAL A 469 -2.56 12.31 19.03
N LYS A 470 -1.42 11.62 19.13
CA LYS A 470 -0.48 11.85 20.25
C LYS A 470 0.02 13.29 20.28
N ALA A 471 0.35 13.88 19.14
CA ALA A 471 0.75 15.28 19.05
C ALA A 471 -0.39 16.23 19.47
N GLN A 472 -1.64 15.90 19.16
CA GLN A 472 -2.81 16.65 19.66
C GLN A 472 -2.91 16.60 21.18
N ILE A 473 -2.71 15.43 21.79
CA ILE A 473 -2.73 15.26 23.25
C ILE A 473 -1.63 16.12 23.90
N LEU A 474 -0.39 16.04 23.39
CA LEU A 474 0.74 16.79 23.95
C LEU A 474 0.63 18.31 23.75
N SER A 475 -0.09 18.77 22.72
CA SER A 475 -0.25 20.21 22.44
C SER A 475 -0.97 20.99 23.55
N GLN A 476 -1.58 20.30 24.52
CA GLN A 476 -2.18 20.92 25.70
C GLN A 476 -1.14 21.46 26.71
N GLY A 477 0.13 21.05 26.65
CA GLY A 477 1.11 21.54 27.63
C GLY A 477 2.58 21.26 27.34
N LEU A 478 2.86 20.32 26.43
CA LEU A 478 4.20 19.87 26.02
C LEU A 478 4.37 20.12 24.51
N ILE A 479 4.22 21.38 24.11
CA ILE A 479 4.29 21.79 22.70
C ILE A 479 5.67 21.54 22.07
N GLU A 480 6.73 21.43 22.88
CA GLU A 480 8.07 21.11 22.41
C GLU A 480 8.17 19.70 21.83
N GLU A 481 7.32 18.77 22.30
CA GLU A 481 7.32 17.37 21.88
C GLU A 481 6.40 17.10 20.68
N THR A 482 5.61 18.08 20.23
CA THR A 482 4.63 17.86 19.15
C THR A 482 5.28 17.78 17.78
N ILE A 483 6.29 18.61 17.50
CA ILE A 483 6.92 18.68 16.16
C ILE A 483 7.49 17.31 15.72
N PRO A 484 8.28 16.59 16.55
CA PRO A 484 8.81 15.28 16.16
C PRO A 484 7.73 14.25 15.82
N LEU A 485 6.58 14.30 16.50
CA LEU A 485 5.45 13.40 16.24
C LEU A 485 4.75 13.74 14.91
N GLU A 486 4.55 15.02 14.63
CA GLU A 486 3.98 15.49 13.35
C GLU A 486 4.91 15.18 12.18
N GLU A 487 6.23 15.40 12.33
CA GLU A 487 7.24 15.01 11.33
C GLU A 487 7.27 13.50 11.11
N LYS A 488 7.10 12.70 12.17
CA LYS A 488 6.99 11.25 12.06
C LYS A 488 5.74 10.85 11.27
N ALA A 489 4.61 11.49 11.50
CA ALA A 489 3.38 11.25 10.75
C ALA A 489 3.57 11.58 9.26
N ILE A 490 4.18 12.74 8.94
CA ILE A 490 4.52 13.15 7.58
C ILE A 490 5.43 12.13 6.90
N HIS A 491 6.47 11.65 7.58
CA HIS A 491 7.40 10.67 7.01
C HIS A 491 6.72 9.32 6.74
N LEU A 492 5.79 8.89 7.60
CA LEU A 492 5.04 7.65 7.42
C LEU A 492 3.97 7.75 6.32
N SER A 493 3.46 8.95 6.04
CA SER A 493 2.44 9.21 5.01
C SER A 493 2.69 10.55 4.30
N PRO A 494 3.70 10.64 3.41
CA PRO A 494 4.12 11.91 2.78
C PRO A 494 3.12 12.46 1.76
N ARG A 495 2.06 11.71 1.45
CA ARG A 495 0.97 12.09 0.55
C ARG A 495 -0.39 12.01 1.23
N ASP A 496 -0.41 12.11 2.56
CA ASP A 496 -1.65 12.02 3.34
C ASP A 496 -2.64 13.12 2.94
N PRO A 497 -3.94 12.83 2.81
CA PRO A 497 -4.96 13.86 2.62
C PRO A 497 -5.00 14.93 3.72
N LEU A 498 -4.49 14.64 4.93
CA LEU A 498 -4.44 15.58 6.05
C LEU A 498 -3.09 16.31 6.20
N ILE A 499 -2.15 16.13 5.26
CA ILE A 499 -0.78 16.66 5.40
C ILE A 499 -0.73 18.18 5.62
N GLY A 500 -1.67 18.94 5.03
CA GLY A 500 -1.77 20.38 5.25
C GLY A 500 -2.05 20.75 6.71
N ILE A 501 -2.83 19.94 7.42
CA ILE A 501 -3.11 20.12 8.86
C ILE A 501 -1.83 19.90 9.67
N TRP A 502 -1.04 18.87 9.34
CA TRP A 502 0.22 18.56 10.03
C TRP A 502 1.24 19.70 9.85
N TYR A 503 1.39 20.20 8.62
CA TYR A 503 2.21 21.39 8.34
C TYR A 503 1.75 22.61 9.15
N SER A 504 0.43 22.86 9.18
CA SER A 504 -0.13 23.97 9.93
C SER A 504 0.16 23.87 11.42
N ARG A 505 0.04 22.68 12.01
CA ARG A 505 0.32 22.44 13.43
C ARG A 505 1.79 22.66 13.76
N ILE A 506 2.72 22.16 12.94
CA ILE A 506 4.16 22.45 13.10
C ILE A 506 4.39 23.96 13.04
N GLY A 507 3.83 24.64 12.05
CA GLY A 507 3.95 26.10 11.89
C GLY A 507 3.40 26.89 13.07
N VAL A 508 2.24 26.52 13.60
CA VAL A 508 1.66 27.12 14.81
C VAL A 508 2.55 26.88 16.03
N VAL A 509 3.12 25.68 16.20
CA VAL A 509 4.03 25.41 17.33
C VAL A 509 5.29 26.27 17.25
N HIS A 510 5.89 26.42 16.06
CA HIS A 510 6.99 27.36 15.85
C HIS A 510 6.58 28.79 16.19
N LEU A 511 5.38 29.22 15.79
CA LEU A 511 4.85 30.55 16.10
C LEU A 511 4.72 30.77 17.61
N LEU A 512 4.16 29.80 18.35
CA LEU A 512 4.02 29.85 19.80
C LEU A 512 5.38 29.91 20.52
N GLN A 513 6.42 29.36 19.90
CA GLN A 513 7.81 29.43 20.37
C GLN A 513 8.55 30.68 19.87
N SER A 514 7.85 31.63 19.25
CA SER A 514 8.41 32.86 18.67
C SER A 514 9.46 32.63 17.56
N ARG A 515 9.44 31.46 16.92
CA ARG A 515 10.28 31.09 15.76
C ARG A 515 9.56 31.49 14.47
N ILE A 516 9.59 32.79 14.17
CA ILE A 516 8.69 33.41 13.19
C ILE A 516 8.99 32.95 11.76
N ASP A 517 10.26 32.84 11.37
CA ASP A 517 10.63 32.45 10.00
C ASP A 517 10.28 30.99 9.71
N GLU A 518 10.52 30.09 10.67
CA GLU A 518 10.12 28.69 10.57
C GLU A 518 8.60 28.54 10.56
N ALA A 519 7.88 29.33 11.37
CA ALA A 519 6.43 29.36 11.35
C ALA A 519 5.89 29.73 9.97
N VAL A 520 6.39 30.81 9.36
CA VAL A 520 5.99 31.25 8.01
C VAL A 520 6.23 30.14 6.99
N ASN A 521 7.42 29.53 6.96
CA ASN A 521 7.75 28.46 6.01
C ASN A 521 6.78 27.27 6.10
N TRP A 522 6.49 26.78 7.31
CA TRP A 522 5.56 25.65 7.50
C TRP A 522 4.11 26.01 7.19
N LEU A 523 3.68 27.23 7.51
CA LEU A 523 2.32 27.70 7.24
C LEU A 523 2.09 27.97 5.74
N GLU A 524 3.11 28.42 5.01
CA GLU A 524 3.07 28.49 3.55
C GLU A 524 2.91 27.09 2.93
N LYS A 525 3.68 26.10 3.41
CA LYS A 525 3.50 24.69 2.99
C LYS A 525 2.09 24.20 3.26
N ALA A 526 1.48 24.56 4.40
CA ALA A 526 0.11 24.19 4.73
C ALA A 526 -0.92 24.80 3.75
N CYS A 527 -0.76 26.08 3.40
CA CYS A 527 -1.62 26.77 2.43
C CYS A 527 -1.48 26.18 1.02
N ILE A 528 -0.25 25.83 0.60
CA ILE A 528 0.01 25.16 -0.68
C ILE A 528 -0.61 23.76 -0.72
N ALA A 529 -0.44 22.98 0.36
CA ALA A 529 -0.92 21.60 0.42
C ALA A 529 -2.45 21.52 0.50
N THR A 530 -3.11 22.47 1.18
CA THR A 530 -4.57 22.47 1.32
C THR A 530 -5.11 23.91 1.38
N PRO A 531 -5.24 24.59 0.23
CA PRO A 531 -5.64 26.00 0.15
C PRO A 531 -7.10 26.23 0.54
N ALA A 532 -7.93 25.19 0.56
CA ALA A 532 -9.35 25.32 0.91
C ALA A 532 -9.61 25.40 2.43
N VAL A 533 -8.57 25.43 3.28
CA VAL A 533 -8.70 25.43 4.74
C VAL A 533 -8.45 26.84 5.29
N PRO A 534 -9.49 27.57 5.75
CA PRO A 534 -9.34 28.95 6.21
C PRO A 534 -8.35 29.12 7.36
N PHE A 535 -8.25 28.11 8.23
CA PHE A 535 -7.37 28.15 9.39
C PHE A 535 -5.87 28.27 9.02
N HIS A 536 -5.44 27.67 7.89
CA HIS A 536 -4.05 27.77 7.44
C HIS A 536 -3.68 29.23 7.12
N HIS A 537 -4.57 29.92 6.42
CA HIS A 537 -4.41 31.33 6.05
C HIS A 537 -4.41 32.26 7.27
N ILE A 538 -5.28 32.02 8.27
CA ILE A 538 -5.29 32.84 9.50
C ILE A 538 -4.00 32.66 10.29
N ALA A 539 -3.52 31.43 10.44
CA ALA A 539 -2.27 31.16 11.12
C ALA A 539 -1.08 31.80 10.39
N LEU A 540 -1.05 31.73 9.05
CA LEU A 540 -0.03 32.40 8.24
C LEU A 540 -0.10 33.93 8.38
N ALA A 541 -1.30 34.51 8.37
CA ALA A 541 -1.50 35.94 8.60
C ALA A 541 -0.96 36.38 9.96
N ALA A 542 -1.17 35.59 11.02
CA ALA A 542 -0.62 35.85 12.34
C ALA A 542 0.93 35.88 12.31
N ALA A 543 1.55 34.89 11.70
CA ALA A 543 3.02 34.81 11.58
C ALA A 543 3.60 35.98 10.76
N LEU A 544 3.00 36.30 9.60
CA LEU A 544 3.39 37.43 8.75
C LEU A 544 3.20 38.78 9.45
N GLY A 545 2.13 38.93 10.23
CA GLY A 545 1.89 40.11 11.05
C GLY A 545 3.00 40.33 12.09
N LEU A 546 3.46 39.27 12.76
CA LEU A 546 4.62 39.36 13.66
C LEU A 546 5.93 39.67 12.93
N LYS A 547 6.11 39.12 11.73
CA LYS A 547 7.27 39.37 10.86
C LYS A 547 7.32 40.81 10.32
N GLY A 548 6.18 41.51 10.29
CA GLY A 548 6.05 42.88 9.78
C GLY A 548 5.59 42.95 8.33
N GLU A 549 5.25 41.82 7.71
CA GLU A 549 4.82 41.72 6.31
C GLU A 549 3.31 41.96 6.19
N ARG A 550 2.88 43.18 6.53
CA ARG A 550 1.46 43.54 6.68
C ARG A 550 0.60 43.31 5.44
N GLU A 551 1.13 43.63 4.25
CA GLU A 551 0.38 43.48 3.00
C GLU A 551 0.08 42.01 2.69
N ARG A 552 1.08 41.14 2.87
CA ARG A 552 0.89 39.69 2.71
C ARG A 552 -0.05 39.14 3.78
N ALA A 553 0.11 39.56 5.03
CA ALA A 553 -0.79 39.15 6.11
C ALA A 553 -2.25 39.53 5.82
N ALA A 554 -2.49 40.73 5.28
CA ALA A 554 -3.82 41.17 4.86
C ALA A 554 -4.39 40.33 3.71
N ALA A 555 -3.57 39.95 2.73
CA ALA A 555 -3.99 39.08 1.63
C ALA A 555 -4.45 37.70 2.14
N GLU A 556 -3.72 37.10 3.08
CA GLU A 556 -4.10 35.82 3.71
C GLU A 556 -5.43 35.94 4.49
N LEU A 557 -5.67 37.04 5.19
CA LEU A 557 -6.95 37.28 5.87
C LEU A 557 -8.13 37.41 4.89
N VAL A 558 -7.91 38.05 3.75
CA VAL A 558 -8.92 38.14 2.68
C VAL A 558 -9.26 36.75 2.16
N GLU A 559 -8.26 35.89 1.93
CA GLU A 559 -8.47 34.53 1.46
C GLU A 559 -9.19 33.67 2.51
N ALA A 560 -8.81 33.75 3.79
CA ALA A 560 -9.50 33.06 4.88
C ALA A 560 -11.01 33.42 4.93
N ARG A 561 -11.34 34.71 4.76
CA ARG A 561 -12.72 35.21 4.72
C ARG A 561 -13.47 34.73 3.48
N ARG A 562 -12.80 34.70 2.33
CA ARG A 562 -13.37 34.17 1.07
C ARG A 562 -13.78 32.71 1.22
N LEU A 563 -12.97 31.90 1.91
CA LEU A 563 -13.19 30.46 2.07
C LEU A 563 -14.31 30.11 3.06
N ARG A 564 -14.44 30.82 4.18
CA ARG A 564 -15.50 30.53 5.18
C ARG A 564 -16.82 31.26 4.90
N GLY A 565 -16.75 32.45 4.30
CA GLY A 565 -17.89 33.27 3.95
C GLY A 565 -17.90 34.65 4.65
N PRO A 566 -18.72 35.59 4.15
CA PRO A 566 -18.80 36.95 4.66
C PRO A 566 -19.11 36.99 6.17
N GLY A 567 -18.39 37.83 6.92
CA GLY A 567 -18.60 38.02 8.37
C GLY A 567 -17.86 37.03 9.28
N SER A 568 -17.12 36.06 8.73
CA SER A 568 -16.23 35.18 9.51
C SER A 568 -14.85 35.80 9.72
N TYR A 569 -14.22 35.55 10.86
CA TYR A 569 -12.85 35.99 11.16
C TYR A 569 -12.67 37.51 11.02
N VAL A 570 -13.70 38.25 11.42
CA VAL A 570 -13.65 39.72 11.41
C VAL A 570 -12.94 40.26 12.64
N SER A 571 -12.85 39.49 13.73
CA SER A 571 -12.21 39.91 14.98
C SER A 571 -11.45 38.83 15.71
N ILE A 572 -10.54 39.25 16.59
CA ILE A 572 -9.79 38.36 17.48
C ILE A 572 -10.74 37.65 18.42
N ALA A 573 -11.78 38.31 18.96
CA ALA A 573 -12.78 37.66 19.81
C ALA A 573 -13.47 36.47 19.11
N GLN A 574 -13.81 36.60 17.82
CA GLN A 574 -14.37 35.48 17.05
C GLN A 574 -13.37 34.34 16.82
N ILE A 575 -12.10 34.67 16.57
CA ILE A 575 -11.02 33.69 16.36
C ILE A 575 -10.64 33.00 17.68
N ALA A 576 -10.69 33.75 18.79
CA ALA A 576 -10.33 33.32 20.12
C ALA A 576 -11.44 32.51 20.82
N ASN A 577 -12.61 32.36 20.20
CA ASN A 577 -13.74 31.59 20.73
C ASN A 577 -13.51 30.06 20.71
N GLY A 578 -12.34 29.59 20.27
CA GLY A 578 -11.86 28.22 20.42
C GLY A 578 -11.18 27.99 21.78
N TYR A 579 -11.16 26.75 22.26
CA TYR A 579 -10.56 26.43 23.56
C TYR A 579 -9.04 26.29 23.47
N PHE A 580 -8.31 27.26 24.03
CA PHE A 580 -6.85 27.20 24.19
C PHE A 580 -6.40 26.54 25.52
N GLY A 581 -7.40 26.04 26.27
CA GLY A 581 -7.42 25.01 27.30
C GLY A 581 -6.51 25.07 28.52
N VAL A 582 -5.26 25.45 28.34
CA VAL A 582 -4.26 25.47 29.41
C VAL A 582 -3.72 26.89 29.53
N PRO A 583 -3.76 27.51 30.72
CA PRO A 583 -3.35 28.90 30.91
C PRO A 583 -1.97 29.23 30.32
N LYS A 584 -1.02 28.30 30.45
CA LYS A 584 0.33 28.41 29.86
C LYS A 584 0.27 28.52 28.33
N ILE A 585 -0.51 27.66 27.67
CA ILE A 585 -0.63 27.66 26.21
C ILE A 585 -1.40 28.90 25.74
N ARG A 586 -2.48 29.28 26.43
CA ARG A 586 -3.22 30.51 26.14
C ARG A 586 -2.32 31.75 26.20
N ALA A 587 -1.43 31.84 27.20
CA ALA A 587 -0.48 32.94 27.30
C ALA A 587 0.47 33.01 26.08
N LEU A 588 0.91 31.86 25.55
CA LEU A 588 1.71 31.81 24.32
C LEU A 588 0.91 32.29 23.10
N TYR A 589 -0.36 31.87 22.96
CA TYR A 589 -1.23 32.36 21.88
C TYR A 589 -1.44 33.87 21.95
N GLU A 590 -1.66 34.44 23.13
CA GLU A 590 -1.78 35.89 23.32
C GLU A 590 -0.50 36.64 22.95
N ALA A 591 0.66 36.12 23.40
CA ALA A 591 1.96 36.74 23.14
C ALA A 591 2.39 36.66 21.66
N THR A 592 1.90 35.67 20.92
CA THR A 592 2.36 35.38 19.55
C THR A 592 1.22 35.46 18.54
N TYR A 593 0.40 34.43 18.44
CA TYR A 593 -0.67 34.28 17.44
C TYR A 593 -1.60 35.50 17.40
N PHE A 594 -2.21 35.89 18.54
CA PHE A 594 -3.11 37.03 18.58
C PHE A 594 -2.38 38.37 18.42
N ALA A 595 -1.19 38.52 19.01
CA ALA A 595 -0.34 39.69 18.76
C ALA A 595 0.00 39.87 17.27
N GLY A 596 0.22 38.78 16.55
CA GLY A 596 0.42 38.74 15.11
C GLY A 596 -0.80 39.19 14.33
N LEU A 597 -1.98 38.66 14.68
CA LEU A 597 -3.25 39.09 14.07
C LEU A 597 -3.55 40.58 14.28
N ARG A 598 -3.25 41.13 15.47
CA ARG A 598 -3.33 42.58 15.72
C ARG A 598 -2.44 43.36 14.75
N LYS A 599 -1.20 42.92 14.57
CA LYS A 599 -0.25 43.55 13.62
C LYS A 599 -0.66 43.37 12.16
N ALA A 600 -1.41 42.32 11.84
CA ALA A 600 -2.01 42.08 10.53
C ALA A 600 -3.29 42.90 10.28
N GLY A 601 -3.77 43.66 11.28
CA GLY A 601 -4.93 44.54 11.16
C GLY A 601 -6.27 43.89 11.49
N VAL A 602 -6.28 42.78 12.24
CA VAL A 602 -7.52 42.20 12.78
C VAL A 602 -7.93 42.98 14.03
N PRO A 603 -9.17 43.53 14.10
CA PRO A 603 -9.67 44.22 15.28
C PRO A 603 -9.96 43.25 16.44
N GLU A 604 -10.09 43.79 17.65
CA GLU A 604 -10.37 42.99 18.85
C GLU A 604 -11.82 42.48 18.91
N GLU A 605 -12.80 43.34 18.58
CA GLU A 605 -14.25 43.08 18.74
C GLU A 605 -14.92 42.49 17.49
#